data_AF-A0A1W9STE4-F1
#
_entry.id   AF-A0A1W9STE4-F1
#
_cell.length_a   1.000
_cell.length_b   1.000
_cell.length_c   1.000
_cell.angle_alpha   90.00
_cell.angle_beta   90.00
_cell.angle_gamma   90.00
#
_symmetry.space_group_name_H-M   'P 1'
#
loop_
_entity.id
_entity.type
_entity.pdbx_description
1 polymer ?
#
loop_
_entity_poly.entity_id
_entity_poly.type
_entity_poly.pdbx_seq_one_letter_code
_entity_poly.pdbx_strand_id
1 'polypeptide(L)'
;MYLEKKFIYLTEIPKNYIKIKSGIGKASPRALVVSPLIHNKEIIGILEIASFDKFTKQEIKLIKLVSEYIAAAIISTKIKQKTEKLLIKSNKLTEEMQEKEEELRQNMEELETTQEESQRVIDYLSDILKKNNIKYKKEFFL
;
A
#
# COMPACT_ATOMS: atom_id res chain seq x y z
N MET A 1 11.98 3.14 -30.05
CA MET A 1 13.40 3.37 -29.71
C MET A 1 13.77 2.91 -28.29
N TYR A 2 12.91 3.09 -27.27
CA TYR A 2 13.23 2.80 -25.85
C TYR A 2 13.06 1.33 -25.40
N LEU A 3 12.43 0.46 -26.20
CA LEU A 3 12.20 -0.95 -25.83
C LEU A 3 13.46 -1.82 -25.86
N GLU A 4 14.55 -1.36 -26.46
CA GLU A 4 15.73 -2.23 -26.68
C GLU A 4 16.68 -2.33 -25.48
N LYS A 5 16.42 -1.63 -24.35
CA LYS A 5 17.35 -1.56 -23.19
C LYS A 5 18.76 -1.07 -23.57
N LYS A 6 18.87 -0.35 -24.68
CA LYS A 6 20.16 0.11 -25.21
C LYS A 6 20.42 1.55 -24.81
N PHE A 7 21.66 1.80 -24.43
CA PHE A 7 22.22 3.13 -24.35
C PHE A 7 22.32 3.74 -25.76
N ILE A 8 21.83 4.97 -25.92
CA ILE A 8 21.83 5.68 -27.21
C ILE A 8 22.69 6.93 -27.05
N TYR A 9 23.57 7.15 -28.01
CA TYR A 9 24.36 8.37 -28.12
C TYR A 9 24.17 8.97 -29.52
N LEU A 10 23.59 10.16 -29.57
CA LEU A 10 23.33 10.90 -30.81
C LEU A 10 24.21 12.15 -30.85
N THR A 11 24.94 12.34 -31.95
CA THR A 11 25.71 13.56 -32.24
C THR A 11 25.13 14.38 -33.39
N GLU A 12 24.17 13.81 -34.13
CA GLU A 12 23.47 14.47 -35.21
C GLU A 12 22.00 14.59 -34.82
N ILE A 13 21.70 15.63 -34.03
CA ILE A 13 20.36 15.86 -33.52
C ILE A 13 19.64 16.79 -34.50
N PRO A 14 18.53 16.36 -35.13
CA PRO A 14 17.75 17.24 -35.99
C PRO A 14 17.37 18.51 -35.22
N LYS A 15 17.47 19.68 -35.87
CA LYS A 15 17.24 21.02 -35.24
C LYS A 15 15.90 21.16 -34.48
N ASN A 16 14.95 20.27 -34.74
CA ASN A 16 13.61 20.26 -34.15
C ASN A 16 13.33 19.12 -33.15
N TYR A 17 14.29 18.22 -32.87
CA TYR A 17 14.04 17.04 -32.02
C TYR A 17 14.02 17.39 -30.53
N ILE A 18 14.97 18.21 -30.05
CA ILE A 18 15.07 18.65 -28.66
C ILE A 18 15.47 20.12 -28.62
N LYS A 19 14.76 20.92 -27.82
CA LYS A 19 15.11 22.31 -27.51
C LYS A 19 15.47 22.41 -26.03
N ILE A 20 16.73 22.71 -25.72
CA ILE A 20 17.09 23.09 -24.35
C ILE A 20 16.52 24.49 -24.13
N LYS A 21 15.54 24.61 -23.23
CA LYS A 21 15.11 25.91 -22.71
C LYS A 21 16.05 26.29 -21.57
N SER A 22 16.93 27.25 -21.82
CA SER A 22 17.63 27.98 -20.76
C SER A 22 16.85 29.27 -20.47
N GLY A 23 16.98 29.84 -19.27
CA GLY A 23 16.35 31.10 -18.87
C GLY A 23 16.70 32.31 -19.76
N ILE A 24 17.62 32.14 -20.71
CA ILE A 24 18.20 33.18 -21.56
C ILE A 24 18.16 32.84 -23.07
N GLY A 25 17.63 31.68 -23.48
CA GLY A 25 17.57 31.31 -24.91
C GLY A 25 17.19 29.87 -25.23
N LYS A 26 17.13 29.57 -26.53
CA LYS A 26 16.90 28.22 -27.10
C LYS A 26 18.05 27.89 -28.04
N ALA A 27 18.79 26.81 -27.75
CA ALA A 27 19.84 26.32 -28.63
C ALA A 27 19.71 24.80 -28.80
N SER A 28 20.07 24.30 -29.99
CA SER A 28 20.07 22.87 -30.28
C SER A 28 21.36 22.24 -29.73
N PRO A 29 21.27 21.20 -28.89
CA PRO A 29 22.45 20.49 -28.40
C PRO A 29 23.22 19.82 -29.56
N ARG A 30 24.54 19.66 -29.40
CA ARG A 30 25.38 18.90 -30.33
C ARG A 30 25.47 17.41 -29.97
N ALA A 31 25.04 17.05 -28.76
CA ALA A 31 25.09 15.68 -28.26
C ALA A 31 23.90 15.37 -27.35
N LEU A 32 23.38 14.15 -27.46
CA LEU A 32 22.33 13.61 -26.59
C LEU A 32 22.72 12.19 -26.20
N VAL A 33 22.69 11.93 -24.90
CA VAL A 33 22.75 10.59 -24.34
C VAL A 33 21.38 10.23 -23.80
N VAL A 34 20.89 9.05 -24.16
CA VAL A 34 19.70 8.43 -23.59
C VAL A 34 20.15 7.11 -22.98
N SER A 35 20.12 7.04 -21.65
CA SER A 35 20.58 5.89 -20.89
C SER A 35 19.40 5.26 -20.13
N PRO A 36 19.06 3.99 -20.39
CA PRO A 36 17.98 3.34 -19.65
C PRO A 36 18.41 3.11 -18.20
N LEU A 37 17.52 3.42 -17.27
CA LEU A 37 17.66 3.06 -15.86
C LEU A 37 17.16 1.63 -15.71
N ILE A 38 18.08 0.67 -15.56
CA ILE A 38 17.77 -0.76 -15.54
C ILE A 38 17.99 -1.34 -14.15
N HIS A 39 17.01 -2.09 -13.65
CA HIS A 39 17.14 -2.90 -12.45
C HIS A 39 16.53 -4.28 -12.71
N ASN A 40 17.21 -5.37 -12.34
CA ASN A 40 16.76 -6.75 -12.58
C ASN A 40 16.27 -7.02 -14.02
N LYS A 41 16.99 -6.48 -15.01
CA LYS A 41 16.66 -6.55 -16.44
C LYS A 41 15.37 -5.80 -16.82
N GLU A 42 14.72 -5.05 -15.94
CA GLU A 42 13.58 -4.20 -16.26
C GLU A 42 13.99 -2.74 -16.40
N ILE A 43 13.39 -2.02 -17.36
CA ILE A 43 13.57 -0.58 -17.48
C ILE A 43 12.63 0.10 -16.50
N ILE A 44 13.19 0.79 -15.51
CA ILE A 44 12.40 1.54 -14.52
C ILE A 44 12.29 3.03 -14.85
N GLY A 45 13.08 3.49 -15.83
CA GLY A 45 13.09 4.88 -16.28
C GLY A 45 14.16 5.13 -17.34
N ILE A 46 14.34 6.39 -17.72
CA ILE A 46 15.30 6.84 -18.72
C ILE A 46 16.00 8.09 -18.19
N LEU A 47 17.32 8.12 -18.30
CA LEU A 47 18.15 9.29 -18.07
C LEU A 47 18.53 9.91 -19.42
N GLU A 48 18.10 11.16 -19.64
CA GLU A 48 18.45 11.93 -20.84
C GLU A 48 19.38 13.08 -20.48
N ILE A 49 20.51 13.17 -21.19
CA ILE A 49 21.50 14.23 -20.98
C ILE A 49 21.83 14.83 -22.34
N ALA A 50 21.49 16.10 -22.51
CA ALA A 50 21.84 16.88 -23.68
C ALA A 50 23.02 17.79 -23.38
N SER A 51 23.97 17.88 -24.31
CA SER A 51 25.15 18.74 -24.18
C SER A 51 25.41 19.53 -25.46
N PHE A 52 25.97 20.71 -25.30
CA PHE A 52 26.52 21.46 -26.42
C PHE A 52 27.84 20.89 -26.90
N ASP A 53 28.53 20.06 -26.14
CA ASP A 53 29.77 19.40 -26.56
C ASP A 53 29.59 17.88 -26.70
N LYS A 54 30.44 17.25 -27.52
CA LYS A 54 30.44 15.79 -27.61
C LYS A 54 30.99 15.20 -26.32
N PHE A 55 30.30 14.20 -25.78
CA PHE A 55 30.81 13.45 -24.64
C PHE A 55 32.05 12.63 -25.02
N THR A 56 33.05 12.70 -24.18
CA THR A 56 34.21 11.81 -24.18
C THR A 56 33.80 10.38 -23.84
N LYS A 57 34.68 9.42 -24.15
CA LYS A 57 34.45 8.00 -23.80
C LYS A 57 34.34 7.82 -22.28
N GLN A 58 35.07 8.60 -21.50
CA GLN A 58 35.08 8.58 -20.04
C GLN A 58 33.73 9.07 -19.48
N GLU A 59 33.21 10.19 -20.01
CA GLU A 59 31.89 10.70 -19.63
C GLU A 59 30.78 9.72 -19.99
N ILE A 60 30.82 9.11 -21.17
CA ILE A 60 29.83 8.07 -21.56
C ILE A 60 29.87 6.89 -20.59
N LYS A 61 31.05 6.41 -20.19
CA LYS A 61 31.19 5.33 -19.20
C LYS A 61 30.64 5.75 -17.84
N LEU A 62 30.92 6.98 -17.40
CA LEU A 62 30.39 7.52 -16.16
C LEU A 62 28.86 7.59 -16.19
N ILE A 63 28.26 8.08 -17.28
CA ILE A 63 26.80 8.17 -17.40
C ILE A 63 26.17 6.79 -17.30
N LYS A 64 26.76 5.76 -17.92
CA LYS A 64 26.26 4.37 -17.80
C LYS A 64 26.30 3.89 -16.36
N LEU A 65 27.43 4.09 -15.67
CA LEU A 65 27.59 3.69 -14.27
C LEU A 65 26.60 4.43 -13.35
N VAL A 66 26.47 5.74 -13.52
CA VAL A 66 25.53 6.57 -12.76
C VAL A 66 24.08 6.14 -13.03
N SER A 67 23.75 5.75 -14.26
CA SER A 67 22.41 5.24 -14.60
C SER A 67 22.07 3.97 -13.82
N GLU A 68 23.02 3.06 -13.64
CA GLU A 68 22.83 1.85 -12.84
C GLU A 68 22.61 2.19 -11.35
N TYR A 69 23.42 3.09 -10.80
CA TYR A 69 23.27 3.53 -9.40
C TYR A 69 21.95 4.26 -9.15
N ILE A 70 21.56 5.17 -10.04
CA ILE A 70 20.26 5.87 -9.96
C ILE A 70 19.13 4.85 -10.01
N ALA A 71 19.21 3.85 -10.89
CA ALA A 71 18.19 2.82 -10.98
C ALA A 71 18.03 2.05 -9.65
N ALA A 72 19.14 1.63 -9.06
CA ALA A 72 19.17 0.96 -7.76
C ALA A 72 18.63 1.84 -6.61
N ALA A 73 18.99 3.13 -6.59
CA ALA A 73 18.52 4.07 -5.57
C ALA A 73 17.00 4.30 -5.64
N ILE A 74 16.46 4.48 -6.86
CA ILE A 74 15.02 4.67 -7.09
C ILE A 74 14.25 3.44 -6.62
N ILE A 75 14.65 2.24 -7.02
CA ILE A 75 13.92 1.02 -6.67
C ILE A 75 13.98 0.76 -5.16
N SER A 76 15.15 0.95 -4.52
CA SER A 76 15.31 0.79 -3.08
C SER A 76 14.40 1.75 -2.31
N THR A 77 14.34 3.01 -2.73
CA THR A 77 13.46 4.03 -2.12
C THR A 77 11.99 3.65 -2.28
N LYS A 78 11.59 3.18 -3.47
CA LYS A 78 10.20 2.76 -3.75
C LYS A 78 9.80 1.55 -2.92
N ILE A 79 10.68 0.56 -2.76
CA ILE A 79 10.46 -0.61 -1.91
C ILE A 79 10.29 -0.17 -0.47
N LYS A 80 11.22 0.64 0.06
CA LYS A 80 11.14 1.18 1.42
C LYS A 80 9.81 1.87 1.69
N GLN A 81 9.40 2.81 0.82
CA GLN A 81 8.13 3.52 0.94
C GLN A 81 6.92 2.58 0.91
N LYS A 82 6.94 1.54 0.06
CA LYS A 82 5.86 0.55 0.00
C LYS A 82 5.78 -0.25 1.30
N THR A 83 6.93 -0.68 1.83
CA THR A 83 7.00 -1.42 3.10
C THR A 83 6.50 -0.57 4.27
N GLU A 84 6.91 0.69 4.37
CA GLU A 84 6.42 1.61 5.42
C GLU A 84 4.90 1.80 5.35
N LYS A 85 4.34 1.99 4.15
CA LYS A 85 2.88 2.10 3.96
C LYS A 85 2.14 0.82 4.37
N LEU A 86 2.69 -0.34 4.02
CA LEU A 86 2.11 -1.63 4.39
C LEU A 86 2.17 -1.86 5.90
N LEU A 87 3.25 -1.47 6.56
CA LEU A 87 3.39 -1.56 8.02
C LEU A 87 2.34 -0.71 8.73
N ILE A 88 2.16 0.56 8.31
CA ILE A 88 1.13 1.45 8.86
C ILE A 88 -0.27 0.84 8.69
N LYS A 89 -0.57 0.31 7.50
CA LYS A 89 -1.86 -0.33 7.22
C LYS A 89 -2.08 -1.58 8.09
N SER A 90 -1.04 -2.38 8.30
CA SER A 90 -1.11 -3.59 9.12
C SER A 90 -1.38 -3.27 10.58
N ASN A 91 -0.70 -2.26 11.14
CA ASN A 91 -0.92 -1.84 12.52
C ASN A 91 -2.33 -1.32 12.71
N LYS A 92 -2.80 -0.45 11.81
CA LYS A 92 -4.18 0.07 11.86
C LYS A 92 -5.22 -1.04 11.78
N LEU A 93 -5.04 -2.03 10.89
CA LEU A 93 -5.94 -3.16 10.80
C LEU A 93 -5.92 -4.00 12.10
N THR A 94 -4.77 -4.13 12.75
CA THR A 94 -4.65 -4.84 14.03
C THR A 94 -5.42 -4.12 15.13
N GLU A 95 -5.29 -2.79 15.22
CA GLU A 95 -6.06 -1.95 16.15
C GLU A 95 -7.57 -2.09 15.92
N GLU A 96 -8.02 -1.97 14.66
CA GLU A 96 -9.44 -2.14 14.30
C GLU A 96 -9.96 -3.56 14.65
N MET A 97 -9.13 -4.60 14.48
CA MET A 97 -9.52 -5.96 14.86
C MET A 97 -9.62 -6.12 16.39
N GLN A 98 -8.73 -5.51 17.17
CA GLN A 98 -8.80 -5.55 18.63
C GLN A 98 -10.05 -4.83 19.15
N GLU A 99 -10.38 -3.67 18.59
CA GLU A 99 -11.61 -2.95 18.93
C GLU A 99 -12.86 -3.80 18.61
N LYS A 100 -12.87 -4.47 17.45
CA LYS A 100 -13.97 -5.37 17.06
C LYS A 100 -14.07 -6.60 17.94
N GLU A 101 -12.94 -7.17 18.37
CA GLU A 101 -12.92 -8.31 19.29
C GLU A 101 -13.47 -7.92 20.66
N GLU A 102 -13.11 -6.75 21.17
CA GLU A 102 -13.64 -6.23 22.44
C GLU A 102 -15.15 -5.94 22.36
N GLU A 103 -15.61 -5.32 21.27
CA GLU A 103 -17.04 -5.09 21.02
C GLU A 103 -17.81 -6.42 20.97
N LEU A 104 -17.28 -7.43 20.28
CA LEU A 104 -17.88 -8.76 20.23
C LEU A 104 -17.90 -9.44 21.61
N ARG A 105 -16.84 -9.30 22.41
CA ARG A 105 -16.78 -9.85 23.77
C ARG A 105 -17.85 -9.22 24.65
N GLN A 106 -17.97 -7.90 24.64
CA GLN A 106 -19.01 -7.18 25.40
C GLN A 106 -20.42 -7.63 24.98
N ASN A 107 -20.68 -7.75 23.68
CA ASN A 107 -21.95 -8.27 23.17
C ASN A 107 -22.24 -9.71 23.64
N MET A 108 -21.22 -10.57 23.74
CA MET A 108 -21.39 -11.93 24.27
C MET A 108 -21.71 -11.92 25.77
N GLU A 109 -21.04 -11.09 26.57
CA GLU A 109 -21.31 -10.94 28.01
C GLU A 109 -22.74 -10.41 28.28
N GLU A 110 -23.20 -9.44 27.48
CA GLU A 110 -24.57 -8.93 27.55
C GLU A 110 -25.62 -9.98 27.15
N LEU A 111 -25.33 -10.76 26.10
CA LEU A 111 -26.19 -11.87 25.67
C LEU A 111 -26.30 -12.95 26.75
N GLU A 112 -25.20 -13.32 27.39
CA GLU A 112 -25.17 -14.30 28.48
C GLU A 112 -26.01 -13.81 29.67
N THR A 113 -25.83 -12.54 30.07
CA THR A 113 -26.65 -11.92 31.13
C THR A 113 -28.14 -11.94 30.80
N THR A 114 -28.49 -11.58 29.55
CA THR A 114 -29.89 -11.58 29.08
C THR A 114 -30.49 -12.99 29.06
N GLN A 115 -29.70 -14.00 28.68
CA GLN A 115 -30.12 -15.40 28.73
C GLN A 115 -30.34 -15.88 30.16
N GLU A 116 -29.45 -15.56 31.09
CA GLU A 116 -29.63 -15.88 32.50
C GLU A 116 -30.90 -15.24 33.07
N GLU A 117 -31.15 -13.96 32.79
CA GLU A 117 -32.35 -13.26 33.23
C GLU A 117 -33.62 -13.90 32.65
N SER A 118 -33.61 -14.21 31.36
CA SER A 118 -34.71 -14.91 30.69
C SER A 118 -34.98 -16.27 31.33
N GLN A 119 -33.93 -17.03 31.65
CA GLN A 119 -34.05 -18.32 32.30
C GLN A 119 -34.63 -18.20 33.71
N ARG A 120 -34.18 -17.21 34.51
CA ARG A 120 -34.75 -16.94 35.84
C ARG A 120 -36.24 -16.58 35.77
N VAL A 121 -36.64 -15.80 34.76
CA VAL A 121 -38.06 -15.47 34.53
C VAL A 121 -38.86 -16.74 34.17
N ILE A 122 -38.33 -17.60 33.30
CA ILE A 122 -38.96 -18.88 32.94
C ILE A 122 -39.14 -19.76 34.17
N ASP A 123 -38.10 -19.90 35.00
CA ASP A 123 -38.12 -20.73 36.21
C ASP A 123 -39.13 -20.19 37.23
N TYR A 124 -39.16 -18.87 37.43
CA TYR A 124 -40.12 -18.21 38.32
C TYR A 124 -41.58 -18.43 37.88
N LEU A 125 -41.86 -18.29 36.57
CA LEU A 125 -43.20 -18.55 36.03
C LEU A 125 -43.60 -20.02 36.18
N SER A 126 -42.68 -20.95 35.92
CA SER A 126 -42.90 -22.39 36.13
C SER A 126 -43.27 -22.71 37.57
N ASP A 127 -42.61 -22.09 38.54
CA ASP A 127 -42.90 -22.26 39.96
C ASP A 127 -44.26 -21.71 40.37
N ILE A 128 -44.66 -20.54 39.85
CA ILE A 128 -46.02 -20.00 40.07
C ILE A 128 -47.08 -20.97 39.54
N LEU A 129 -46.90 -21.50 38.33
CA LEU A 129 -47.85 -22.43 37.72
C LEU A 129 -48.00 -23.72 38.54
N LYS A 130 -46.89 -24.27 39.06
CA LYS A 130 -46.91 -25.43 39.96
C LYS A 130 -47.68 -25.13 41.24
N LYS A 131 -47.39 -24.00 41.92
CA LYS A 131 -48.06 -23.61 43.16
C LYS A 131 -49.55 -23.41 42.97
N ASN A 132 -49.96 -22.74 41.88
CA ASN A 132 -51.38 -22.55 41.56
C ASN A 132 -52.08 -23.88 41.28
N ASN A 133 -51.48 -24.78 40.49
CA ASN A 133 -52.06 -26.11 40.25
C ASN A 133 -52.23 -26.94 41.54
N ILE A 134 -51.28 -26.85 42.47
CA ILE A 134 -51.40 -27.50 43.79
C ILE A 134 -52.51 -26.87 44.62
N LYS A 135 -52.65 -25.54 44.58
CA LYS A 135 -53.72 -24.80 45.28
C LYS A 135 -55.11 -25.21 44.77
N TYR A 136 -55.32 -25.22 43.45
CA TYR A 136 -56.59 -25.66 42.86
C TYR A 136 -56.91 -27.12 43.17
N LYS A 137 -55.91 -28.01 43.20
CA LYS A 137 -56.11 -29.41 43.64
C LYS A 137 -56.52 -29.54 45.10
N LYS A 138 -55.99 -28.69 45.98
CA LYS A 138 -56.33 -28.66 47.41
C LYS A 138 -57.74 -28.12 47.65
N GLU A 139 -58.15 -27.08 46.92
CA GLU A 139 -59.51 -26.52 47.00
C GLU A 139 -60.57 -27.46 46.42
N PHE A 140 -60.21 -28.38 45.52
CA PHE A 140 -61.15 -29.35 44.93
C PHE A 140 -61.31 -30.65 45.77
N PHE A 141 -60.48 -30.87 46.79
CA PHE A 141 -60.49 -32.07 47.64
C PHE A 141 -60.97 -31.81 49.08
N LEU A 142 -61.49 -30.61 49.34
CA LEU A 142 -62.20 -30.20 50.57
C LEU A 142 -63.68 -29.98 50.23
#